data_AF-A0A9W9YAX6-F1
#
_entry.id   AF-A0A9W9YAX6-F1
#
_cell.length_a   1.000
_cell.length_b   1.000
_cell.length_c   1.000
_cell.angle_alpha   90.00
_cell.angle_beta   90.00
_cell.angle_gamma   90.00
#
_symmetry.space_group_name_H-M   'P 1'
#
loop_
_entity.id
_entity.type
_entity.pdbx_description
1 polymer ?
#
loop_
_entity_poly.entity_id
_entity_poly.type
_entity_poly.pdbx_seq_one_letter_code
_entity_poly.pdbx_strand_id
1 'polypeptide(L)'
;MDVKPGSPVYTPKDNALWTLAKLSVQGADLGYNQVAEHLAKTHLLLEPFCVSKDRQLSERHPLHQMIKYHCRGISITDKLAFKLLLGKNGSLHKLFPYGYLGAVSIALRAFRQTSWKDTDFLENIKKRGLEPRSLHYFPYRDDGYILYNTIQKVVKEYVNQYYECDDDVENDYELQNFMNEVSADGTGSDGGLGNLHKCFGKHVR
;
A
#
# COMPACT_ATOMS: atom_id res chain seq x y z
N MET A 1 22.58 -7.17 2.55
CA MET A 1 23.90 -7.21 1.88
C MET A 1 24.91 -7.39 2.97
N ASP A 2 25.71 -8.45 2.90
CA ASP A 2 26.79 -8.70 3.87
C ASP A 2 27.92 -7.71 3.57
N VAL A 3 27.82 -6.50 4.14
CA VAL A 3 28.87 -5.49 4.03
C VAL A 3 30.09 -6.04 4.77
N LYS A 4 31.13 -6.41 4.02
CA LYS A 4 32.42 -6.79 4.61
C LYS A 4 33.24 -5.52 4.84
N PRO A 5 33.93 -5.38 5.99
CA PRO A 5 34.91 -4.33 6.19
C PRO A 5 35.89 -4.29 5.00
N GLY A 6 36.09 -3.10 4.41
CA GLY A 6 36.95 -2.92 3.23
C GLY A 6 36.27 -3.08 1.86
N SER A 7 34.93 -3.18 1.80
CA SER A 7 34.22 -3.12 0.52
C SER A 7 34.47 -1.76 -0.17
N PRO A 8 34.93 -1.73 -1.43
CA PRO A 8 35.29 -0.48 -2.11
C PRO A 8 34.06 0.40 -2.41
N VAL A 9 34.22 1.71 -2.31
CA VAL A 9 33.22 2.71 -2.74
C VAL A 9 33.62 3.20 -4.12
N TYR A 10 32.75 2.96 -5.10
CA TYR A 10 32.94 3.45 -6.47
C TYR A 10 32.23 4.79 -6.66
N THR A 11 32.86 5.65 -7.45
CA THR A 11 32.43 7.02 -7.78
C THR A 11 32.44 7.21 -9.31
N PRO A 12 31.87 8.30 -9.84
CA PRO A 12 31.97 8.61 -11.27
C PRO A 12 33.39 8.67 -11.84
N LYS A 13 34.43 8.77 -11.00
CA LYS A 13 35.84 8.80 -11.42
C LYS A 13 36.41 7.41 -11.73
N ASP A 14 35.72 6.34 -11.35
CA ASP A 14 36.19 4.96 -11.47
C ASP A 14 35.80 4.29 -12.82
N ASN A 15 35.44 5.08 -13.83
CA ASN A 15 35.21 4.65 -15.22
C ASN A 15 34.28 3.42 -15.34
N ALA A 16 34.78 2.30 -15.88
CA ALA A 16 33.99 1.08 -16.09
C ALA A 16 33.48 0.47 -14.77
N LEU A 17 34.22 0.63 -13.67
CA LEU A 17 33.80 0.15 -12.35
C LEU A 17 32.59 0.95 -11.83
N TRP A 18 32.50 2.25 -12.16
CA TRP A 18 31.31 3.05 -11.87
C TRP A 18 30.07 2.53 -12.59
N THR A 19 30.22 2.17 -13.87
CA THR A 19 29.11 1.58 -14.64
C THR A 19 28.65 0.26 -14.03
N LEU A 20 29.58 -0.61 -13.63
CA LEU A 20 29.25 -1.88 -12.96
C LEU A 20 28.56 -1.66 -11.60
N ALA A 21 29.02 -0.67 -10.83
CA ALA A 21 28.40 -0.30 -9.55
C ALA A 21 26.95 0.18 -9.74
N LYS A 22 26.70 1.06 -10.72
CA LYS A 22 25.34 1.51 -11.08
C LYS A 22 24.45 0.33 -11.51
N LEU A 23 24.95 -0.56 -12.37
CA LEU A 23 24.18 -1.73 -12.81
C LEU A 23 23.81 -2.65 -11.65
N SER A 24 24.71 -2.81 -10.69
CA SER A 24 24.45 -3.62 -9.48
C SER A 24 23.36 -2.99 -8.62
N VAL A 25 23.40 -1.66 -8.42
CA VAL A 25 22.34 -0.92 -7.70
C VAL A 25 21.01 -1.02 -8.44
N GLN A 26 20.99 -0.81 -9.75
CA GLN A 26 19.77 -0.93 -10.56
C GLN A 26 19.17 -2.35 -10.52
N GLY A 27 20.00 -3.39 -10.57
CA GLY A 27 19.54 -4.78 -10.47
C GLY A 27 18.91 -5.09 -9.11
N ALA A 28 19.52 -4.58 -8.03
CA ALA A 28 18.97 -4.70 -6.68
C ALA A 28 17.67 -3.90 -6.52
N ASP A 29 17.63 -2.67 -7.01
CA ASP A 29 16.46 -1.79 -6.94
C ASP A 29 15.27 -2.38 -7.70
N LEU A 30 15.47 -2.82 -8.96
CA LEU A 30 14.42 -3.44 -9.75
C LEU A 30 13.88 -4.72 -9.08
N GLY A 31 14.78 -5.57 -8.58
CA GLY A 31 14.39 -6.81 -7.92
C GLY A 31 13.61 -6.58 -6.62
N TYR A 32 14.06 -5.62 -5.80
CA TYR A 32 13.35 -5.24 -4.58
C TYR A 32 12.01 -4.58 -4.90
N ASN A 33 11.98 -3.62 -5.82
CA ASN A 33 10.79 -2.90 -6.23
C ASN A 33 9.68 -3.85 -6.70
N GLN A 34 10.00 -4.82 -7.56
CA GLN A 34 9.00 -5.75 -8.09
C GLN A 34 8.31 -6.57 -7.00
N VAL A 35 9.05 -6.96 -5.96
CA VAL A 35 8.52 -7.84 -4.91
C VAL A 35 7.94 -7.06 -3.73
N ALA A 36 8.66 -6.05 -3.23
CA ALA A 36 8.27 -5.31 -2.04
C ALA A 36 7.32 -4.15 -2.38
N GLU A 37 7.74 -3.21 -3.22
CA GLU A 37 6.98 -1.98 -3.47
C GLU A 37 5.79 -2.21 -4.39
N HIS A 38 5.94 -3.06 -5.41
CA HIS A 38 4.86 -3.41 -6.33
C HIS A 38 4.02 -4.56 -5.76
N LEU A 39 4.50 -5.81 -5.78
CA LEU A 39 3.67 -6.96 -5.43
C LEU A 39 3.14 -6.91 -3.98
N ALA A 40 4.01 -6.74 -2.98
CA ALA A 40 3.56 -6.82 -1.59
C ALA A 40 2.75 -5.60 -1.15
N LYS A 41 3.22 -4.38 -1.40
CA LYS A 41 2.60 -3.15 -0.88
C LYS A 41 1.43 -2.61 -1.70
N THR A 42 1.16 -3.16 -2.88
CA THR A 42 -0.04 -2.81 -3.66
C THR A 42 -1.02 -3.97 -3.73
N HIS A 43 -0.70 -5.01 -4.51
CA HIS A 43 -1.56 -6.17 -4.75
C HIS A 43 -1.93 -6.90 -3.45
N LEU A 44 -0.94 -7.49 -2.78
CA LEU A 44 -1.19 -8.32 -1.59
C LEU A 44 -1.70 -7.53 -0.39
N LEU A 45 -1.37 -6.23 -0.30
CA LEU A 45 -1.88 -5.36 0.74
C LEU A 45 -3.36 -5.01 0.51
N LEU A 46 -3.80 -4.87 -0.74
CA LEU A 46 -5.16 -4.48 -1.09
C LEU A 46 -6.13 -5.67 -1.11
N GLU A 47 -5.66 -6.88 -1.41
CA GLU A 47 -6.50 -8.08 -1.50
C GLU A 47 -7.37 -8.33 -0.25
N PRO A 48 -6.86 -8.23 1.00
CA PRO A 48 -7.69 -8.38 2.20
C PRO A 48 -8.87 -7.41 2.26
N PHE A 49 -8.66 -6.13 1.89
CA PHE A 49 -9.74 -5.15 1.85
C PHE A 49 -10.81 -5.52 0.82
N CYS A 50 -10.39 -6.03 -0.34
CA CYS A 50 -11.32 -6.44 -1.39
C CYS A 50 -12.15 -7.67 -0.98
N VAL A 51 -11.51 -8.66 -0.37
CA VAL A 51 -12.18 -9.87 0.13
C VAL A 51 -13.12 -9.53 1.29
N SER A 52 -12.68 -8.72 2.26
CA SER A 52 -13.50 -8.32 3.40
C SER A 52 -14.67 -7.43 2.99
N LYS A 53 -14.50 -6.56 1.98
CA LYS A 53 -15.61 -5.79 1.40
C LYS A 53 -16.71 -6.70 0.86
N ASP A 54 -16.38 -7.81 0.20
CA ASP A 54 -17.36 -8.78 -0.30
C ASP A 54 -18.02 -9.60 0.83
N ARG A 55 -17.34 -9.79 1.96
CA ARG A 55 -17.82 -10.59 3.09
C ARG A 55 -18.67 -9.81 4.09
N GLN A 56 -18.31 -8.55 4.35
CA GLN A 56 -18.86 -7.77 5.46
C GLN A 56 -19.80 -6.65 5.03
N LEU A 57 -19.67 -6.14 3.80
CA LEU A 57 -20.52 -5.06 3.30
C LEU A 57 -21.53 -5.60 2.29
N SER A 58 -22.81 -5.36 2.55
CA SER A 58 -23.90 -5.62 1.60
C SER A 58 -23.59 -5.02 0.24
N GLU A 59 -24.03 -5.67 -0.85
CA GLU A 59 -23.90 -5.09 -2.19
C GLU A 59 -24.61 -3.72 -2.30
N ARG A 60 -25.57 -3.42 -1.42
CA ARG A 60 -26.24 -2.10 -1.39
C ARG A 60 -25.53 -1.07 -0.51
N HIS A 61 -24.54 -1.48 0.28
CA HIS A 61 -23.80 -0.60 1.16
C HIS A 61 -23.04 0.47 0.36
N PRO A 62 -23.06 1.76 0.74
CA PRO A 62 -22.40 2.83 -0.02
C PRO A 62 -20.91 2.57 -0.22
N LEU A 63 -20.20 2.15 0.83
CA LEU A 63 -18.78 1.82 0.71
C LEU A 63 -18.52 0.60 -0.20
N HIS A 64 -19.42 -0.39 -0.25
CA HIS A 64 -19.30 -1.48 -1.21
C HIS A 64 -19.38 -0.93 -2.65
N GLN A 65 -20.34 -0.05 -2.93
CA GLN A 65 -20.55 0.54 -4.25
C GLN A 65 -19.34 1.36 -4.73
N MET A 66 -18.68 2.08 -3.82
CA MET A 66 -17.46 2.82 -4.14
C MET A 66 -16.25 1.89 -4.34
N ILE A 67 -15.98 0.99 -3.38
CA ILE A 67 -14.75 0.19 -3.34
C ILE A 67 -14.74 -0.89 -4.45
N LYS A 68 -15.89 -1.43 -4.87
CA LYS A 68 -15.94 -2.52 -5.87
C LYS A 68 -15.19 -2.20 -7.17
N TYR A 69 -15.15 -0.94 -7.58
CA TYR A 69 -14.44 -0.52 -8.79
C TYR A 69 -12.92 -0.48 -8.59
N HIS A 70 -12.45 -0.20 -7.37
CA HIS A 70 -11.04 -0.21 -7.00
C HIS A 70 -10.50 -1.63 -6.75
N CYS A 71 -11.37 -2.57 -6.42
CA CYS A 71 -11.03 -3.97 -6.22
C CYS A 71 -11.05 -4.82 -7.49
N ARG A 72 -11.51 -4.25 -8.61
CA ARG A 72 -11.67 -5.00 -9.86
C ARG A 72 -10.33 -5.54 -10.34
N GLY A 73 -10.20 -6.87 -10.31
CA GLY A 73 -9.06 -7.59 -10.86
C GLY A 73 -7.96 -7.93 -9.86
N ILE A 74 -8.02 -7.45 -8.62
CA ILE A 74 -6.99 -7.72 -7.59
C ILE A 74 -6.85 -9.21 -7.32
N SER A 75 -7.87 -9.88 -6.79
CA SER A 75 -7.76 -11.30 -6.41
C SER A 75 -7.47 -12.24 -7.58
N ILE A 76 -7.93 -11.91 -8.79
CA ILE A 76 -7.60 -12.69 -9.99
C ILE A 76 -6.11 -12.54 -10.33
N THR A 77 -5.60 -11.31 -10.28
CA THR A 77 -4.19 -11.02 -10.55
C THR A 77 -3.29 -11.68 -9.52
N ASP A 78 -3.66 -11.64 -8.24
CA ASP A 78 -2.84 -12.18 -7.15
C ASP A 78 -2.75 -13.69 -7.22
N LYS A 79 -3.88 -14.36 -7.48
CA LYS A 79 -3.91 -15.81 -7.75
C LYS A 79 -3.00 -16.19 -8.93
N LEU A 80 -2.97 -15.39 -9.99
CA LEU A 80 -2.07 -15.60 -11.12
C LEU A 80 -0.61 -15.30 -10.76
N ALA A 81 -0.34 -14.25 -9.98
CA ALA A 81 0.99 -13.85 -9.54
C ALA A 81 1.68 -14.96 -8.73
N PHE A 82 0.97 -15.63 -7.83
CA PHE A 82 1.53 -16.76 -7.08
C PHE A 82 2.01 -17.89 -8.00
N LYS A 83 1.24 -18.20 -9.05
CA LYS A 83 1.56 -19.27 -10.00
C LYS A 83 2.67 -18.88 -10.98
N LEU A 84 2.62 -17.66 -11.52
CA LEU A 84 3.45 -17.24 -12.65
C LEU A 84 4.71 -16.48 -12.21
N LEU A 85 4.66 -15.78 -11.08
CA LEU A 85 5.75 -14.90 -10.62
C LEU A 85 6.55 -15.50 -9.47
N LEU A 86 5.89 -15.85 -8.35
CA LEU A 86 6.54 -16.21 -7.08
C LEU A 86 6.96 -17.70 -6.96
N GLY A 87 6.42 -18.58 -7.80
CA GLY A 87 6.67 -20.02 -7.73
C GLY A 87 8.05 -20.47 -8.24
N LYS A 88 8.41 -21.73 -7.95
CA LYS A 88 9.57 -22.38 -8.58
C LYS A 88 9.39 -22.34 -10.10
N ASN A 89 10.41 -21.84 -10.79
CA ASN A 89 10.44 -21.61 -12.25
C ASN A 89 9.47 -20.50 -12.74
N GLY A 90 8.92 -19.70 -11.83
CA GLY A 90 8.22 -18.45 -12.16
C GLY A 90 9.17 -17.34 -12.63
N SER A 91 8.61 -16.21 -13.06
CA SER A 91 9.38 -15.10 -13.62
C SER A 91 10.42 -14.54 -12.63
N LEU A 92 10.05 -14.36 -11.36
CA LEU A 92 10.98 -13.82 -10.36
C LEU A 92 12.12 -14.80 -10.04
N HIS A 93 11.88 -16.12 -10.16
CA HIS A 93 12.93 -17.13 -10.02
C HIS A 93 13.97 -17.04 -11.15
N LYS A 94 13.51 -16.78 -12.37
CA LYS A 94 14.34 -16.80 -13.59
C LYS A 94 15.10 -15.48 -13.80
N LEU A 95 14.48 -14.36 -13.43
CA LEU A 95 14.98 -13.03 -13.77
C LEU A 95 15.93 -12.45 -12.71
N PHE A 96 15.82 -12.88 -11.45
CA PHE A 96 16.53 -12.24 -10.35
C PHE A 96 17.38 -13.23 -9.53
N PRO A 97 18.55 -12.79 -9.02
CA PRO A 97 19.51 -13.67 -8.35
C PRO A 97 19.02 -14.18 -6.98
N TYR A 98 18.01 -13.55 -6.38
CA TYR A 98 17.43 -14.02 -5.12
C TYR A 98 16.58 -15.29 -5.26
N GLY A 99 16.21 -15.67 -6.50
CA GLY A 99 15.43 -16.87 -6.80
C GLY A 99 14.02 -16.91 -6.15
N TYR A 100 13.30 -18.03 -6.27
CA TYR A 100 11.91 -18.05 -5.78
C TYR A 100 11.82 -17.94 -4.24
N LEU A 101 12.72 -18.58 -3.49
CA LEU A 101 12.75 -18.49 -2.01
C LEU A 101 13.10 -17.08 -1.53
N GLY A 102 14.05 -16.41 -2.18
CA GLY A 102 14.40 -15.03 -1.85
C GLY A 102 13.26 -14.06 -2.17
N ALA A 103 12.52 -14.28 -3.27
CA ALA A 103 11.32 -13.52 -3.60
C ALA A 103 10.27 -13.63 -2.49
N VAL A 104 9.94 -14.86 -2.08
CA VAL A 104 8.99 -15.11 -0.98
C VAL A 104 9.48 -14.46 0.32
N SER A 105 10.77 -14.55 0.63
CA SER A 105 11.36 -13.91 1.82
C SER A 105 11.28 -12.39 1.79
N ILE A 106 11.48 -11.75 0.63
CA ILE A 106 11.33 -10.30 0.48
C ILE A 106 9.87 -9.91 0.65
N ALA A 107 8.93 -10.62 0.02
CA ALA A 107 7.50 -10.34 0.14
C ALA A 107 7.01 -10.44 1.59
N LEU A 108 7.39 -11.52 2.30
CA LEU A 108 7.02 -11.71 3.71
C LEU A 108 7.63 -10.63 4.62
N ARG A 109 8.87 -10.22 4.37
CA ARG A 109 9.49 -9.12 5.14
C ARG A 109 8.81 -7.79 4.85
N ALA A 110 8.51 -7.50 3.59
CA ALA A 110 7.79 -6.29 3.20
C ALA A 110 6.42 -6.23 3.89
N PHE A 111 5.66 -7.33 3.87
CA PHE A 111 4.38 -7.42 4.57
C PHE A 111 4.51 -7.15 6.06
N ARG A 112 5.44 -7.83 6.76
CA ARG A 112 5.66 -7.65 8.20
C ARG A 112 6.13 -6.25 8.61
N GLN A 113 6.77 -5.53 7.69
CA GLN A 113 7.31 -4.19 7.94
C GLN A 113 6.36 -3.07 7.48
N THR A 114 5.29 -3.42 6.77
CA THR A 114 4.30 -2.46 6.27
C THR A 114 3.19 -2.30 7.28
N SER A 115 2.90 -1.06 7.64
CA SER A 115 1.79 -0.69 8.50
C SER A 115 0.81 0.22 7.74
N TRP A 116 -0.36 0.46 8.31
CA TRP A 116 -1.31 1.44 7.75
C TRP A 116 -0.69 2.82 7.57
N LYS A 117 0.24 3.23 8.44
CA LYS A 117 0.92 4.53 8.33
C LYS A 117 1.79 4.64 7.08
N ASP A 118 2.23 3.52 6.51
CA ASP A 118 3.06 3.50 5.31
C ASP A 118 2.24 3.67 4.03
N THR A 119 0.90 3.62 4.11
CA THR A 119 0.00 3.91 2.97
C THR A 119 -0.34 5.39 2.84
N ASP A 120 -0.01 6.21 3.83
CA ASP A 120 -0.17 7.67 3.76
C ASP A 120 0.90 8.27 2.85
N PHE A 121 0.46 8.65 1.64
CA PHE A 121 1.31 9.27 0.64
C PHE A 121 1.97 10.57 1.14
N LEU A 122 1.24 11.45 1.81
CA LEU A 122 1.75 12.75 2.25
C LEU A 122 2.80 12.58 3.34
N GLU A 123 2.51 11.74 4.33
CA GLU A 123 3.45 11.44 5.41
C GLU A 123 4.68 10.68 4.89
N ASN A 124 4.53 9.81 3.89
CA ASN A 124 5.67 9.14 3.24
C ASN A 124 6.63 10.15 2.58
N ILE A 125 6.11 11.13 1.83
CA ILE A 125 6.92 12.18 1.20
C ILE A 125 7.68 12.98 2.27
N LYS A 126 6.99 13.38 3.33
CA LYS A 126 7.57 14.16 4.43
C LYS A 126 8.64 13.37 5.20
N LYS A 127 8.33 12.15 5.64
CA LYS A 127 9.25 11.27 6.40
C LYS A 127 10.55 11.00 5.65
N ARG A 128 10.51 10.96 4.32
CA ARG A 128 11.68 10.75 3.45
C ARG A 128 12.42 12.04 3.09
N GLY A 129 11.94 13.20 3.53
CA GLY A 129 12.53 14.51 3.24
C GLY A 129 12.42 14.90 1.76
N LEU A 130 11.37 14.42 1.07
CA LEU A 130 11.20 14.60 -0.37
C LEU A 130 10.32 15.82 -0.72
N GLU A 131 10.12 16.74 0.22
CA GLU A 131 9.33 17.95 0.01
C GLU A 131 10.00 18.91 -1.00
N PRO A 132 9.23 19.81 -1.66
CA PRO A 132 9.74 20.71 -2.69
C PRO A 132 10.94 21.57 -2.27
N ARG A 133 11.02 21.91 -0.98
CA ARG A 133 12.14 22.68 -0.41
C ARG A 133 13.46 21.90 -0.46
N SER A 134 13.42 20.59 -0.30
CA SER A 134 14.59 19.72 -0.25
C SER A 134 14.96 19.15 -1.62
N LEU A 135 13.96 18.87 -2.46
CA LEU A 135 14.15 18.30 -3.79
C LEU A 135 13.23 18.99 -4.78
N HIS A 136 13.77 19.86 -5.63
CA HIS A 136 12.93 20.70 -6.49
C HIS A 136 12.16 19.87 -7.53
N TYR A 137 12.85 19.03 -8.30
CA TYR A 137 12.25 18.24 -9.37
C TYR A 137 11.92 16.82 -8.90
N PHE A 138 10.64 16.53 -8.68
CA PHE A 138 10.19 15.19 -8.33
C PHE A 138 8.76 14.89 -8.82
N PRO A 139 8.60 14.48 -10.09
CA PRO A 139 7.28 14.35 -10.72
C PRO A 139 6.30 13.42 -10.01
N TYR A 140 6.75 12.27 -9.48
CA TYR A 140 5.90 11.35 -8.72
C TYR A 140 5.22 12.03 -7.53
N ARG A 141 5.94 12.91 -6.83
CA ARG A 141 5.39 13.69 -5.72
C ARG A 141 4.38 14.72 -6.24
N ASP A 142 4.78 15.49 -7.24
CA ASP A 142 4.03 16.65 -7.71
C ASP A 142 2.68 16.21 -8.31
N ASP A 143 2.69 15.18 -9.16
CA ASP A 143 1.47 14.58 -9.71
C ASP A 143 0.68 13.84 -8.63
N GLY A 144 1.38 13.16 -7.71
CA GLY A 144 0.77 12.44 -6.60
C GLY A 144 -0.03 13.37 -5.67
N TYR A 145 0.41 14.60 -5.42
CA TYR A 145 -0.37 15.57 -4.65
C TYR A 145 -1.69 15.94 -5.34
N ILE A 146 -1.68 16.11 -6.66
CA ILE A 146 -2.89 16.42 -7.43
C ILE A 146 -3.89 15.26 -7.30
N LEU A 147 -3.42 14.03 -7.53
CA LEU A 147 -4.24 12.83 -7.42
C LEU A 147 -4.78 12.62 -6.00
N TYR A 148 -3.92 12.72 -4.99
CA TYR A 148 -4.30 12.54 -3.59
C TYR A 148 -5.41 13.51 -3.19
N ASN A 149 -5.22 14.81 -3.43
CA ASN A 149 -6.20 15.84 -3.05
C ASN A 149 -7.52 15.64 -3.80
N THR A 150 -7.47 15.23 -5.06
CA THR A 150 -8.66 14.97 -5.87
C THR A 150 -9.43 13.76 -5.34
N ILE A 151 -8.75 12.64 -5.09
CA ILE A 151 -9.36 11.42 -4.55
C ILE A 151 -9.94 11.68 -3.17
N GLN A 152 -9.18 12.35 -2.28
CA GLN A 152 -9.65 12.69 -0.94
C GLN A 152 -10.93 13.52 -0.97
N LYS A 153 -11.00 14.52 -1.87
CA LYS A 153 -12.20 15.35 -2.03
C LYS A 153 -13.40 14.52 -2.47
N VAL A 154 -13.24 13.69 -3.50
CA VAL A 154 -14.32 12.83 -4.02
C VAL A 154 -14.82 11.85 -2.97
N VAL A 155 -13.89 11.17 -2.27
CA VAL A 155 -14.24 10.23 -1.20
C VAL A 155 -14.97 10.93 -0.06
N LYS A 156 -14.50 12.11 0.36
CA LYS A 156 -15.14 12.89 1.42
C LYS A 156 -16.55 13.33 1.04
N GLU A 157 -16.73 13.88 -0.16
CA GLU A 157 -18.06 14.29 -0.64
C GLU A 157 -19.03 13.11 -0.74
N TYR A 158 -18.55 11.93 -1.17
CA TYR A 158 -19.34 10.71 -1.24
C TYR A 158 -19.75 10.20 0.14
N VAL A 159 -18.80 10.05 1.06
CA VAL A 159 -19.05 9.55 2.44
C VAL A 159 -20.04 10.46 3.17
N ASN A 160 -19.91 11.77 3.03
CA ASN A 160 -20.81 12.76 3.66
C ASN A 160 -22.26 12.71 3.15
N GLN A 161 -22.57 11.98 2.06
CA GLN A 161 -23.97 11.76 1.64
C GLN A 161 -24.66 10.67 2.47
N TYR A 162 -23.90 9.80 3.14
CA TYR A 162 -24.41 8.63 3.84
C TYR A 162 -24.17 8.66 5.35
N TYR A 163 -23.14 9.37 5.80
CA TYR A 163 -22.83 9.56 7.21
C TYR A 163 -22.85 11.06 7.52
N GLU A 164 -23.82 11.51 8.31
CA GLU A 164 -23.96 12.91 8.69
C GLU A 164 -22.98 13.29 9.80
N CYS A 165 -22.70 12.34 10.69
CA CYS A 165 -21.74 12.50 11.76
C CYS A 165 -21.15 11.16 12.22
N ASP A 166 -20.21 11.21 13.15
CA ASP A 166 -19.42 10.05 13.55
C ASP A 166 -20.24 9.00 14.32
N ASP A 167 -21.38 9.37 14.92
CA ASP A 167 -22.31 8.41 15.51
C ASP A 167 -22.91 7.49 14.43
N ASP A 168 -23.13 7.95 13.20
CA ASP A 168 -23.59 7.09 12.10
C ASP A 168 -22.53 6.04 11.74
N VAL A 169 -21.26 6.44 11.79
CA VAL A 169 -20.11 5.57 11.52
C VAL A 169 -19.96 4.51 12.62
N GLU A 170 -20.09 4.92 13.89
CA GLU A 170 -20.02 4.03 15.06
C GLU A 170 -21.13 2.97 15.04
N ASN A 171 -22.34 3.36 14.62
CA ASN A 171 -23.52 2.49 14.62
C ASN A 171 -23.64 1.59 13.37
N ASP A 172 -22.78 1.77 12.37
CA ASP A 172 -22.77 0.94 11.16
C ASP A 172 -22.06 -0.40 11.41
N TYR A 173 -22.84 -1.42 11.75
CA TYR A 173 -22.30 -2.75 12.06
C TYR A 173 -21.59 -3.42 10.87
N GLU A 174 -21.97 -3.12 9.62
CA GLU A 174 -21.31 -3.68 8.43
C GLU A 174 -19.91 -3.08 8.29
N LEU A 175 -19.80 -1.76 8.45
CA LEU A 175 -18.52 -1.07 8.49
C LEU A 175 -17.65 -1.51 9.66
N GLN A 176 -18.21 -1.66 10.87
CA GLN A 176 -17.45 -2.17 12.02
C GLN A 176 -16.92 -3.58 11.75
N ASN A 177 -17.76 -4.48 11.23
CA ASN A 177 -17.34 -5.85 10.87
C ASN A 177 -16.25 -5.85 9.79
N PHE A 178 -16.41 -5.01 8.76
CA PHE A 178 -15.41 -4.84 7.69
C PHE A 178 -14.06 -4.42 8.26
N MET A 179 -14.03 -3.38 9.09
CA MET A 179 -12.80 -2.85 9.65
C MET A 179 -12.16 -3.79 10.66
N ASN A 180 -12.96 -4.53 11.42
CA ASN A 180 -12.47 -5.53 12.35
C ASN A 180 -11.80 -6.70 11.61
N GLU A 181 -12.38 -7.16 10.49
CA GLU A 181 -11.80 -8.26 9.70
C GLU A 181 -10.46 -7.89 9.05
N VAL A 182 -10.28 -6.63 8.62
CA VAL A 182 -9.01 -6.16 8.03
C VAL A 182 -7.99 -5.68 9.08
N SER A 183 -8.37 -5.63 10.36
CA SER A 183 -7.45 -5.27 11.45
C SER A 183 -6.33 -6.31 11.59
N ALA A 184 -5.20 -5.93 12.19
CA ALA A 184 -4.01 -6.79 12.30
C ALA A 184 -4.30 -8.17 12.94
N ASP A 185 -5.24 -8.21 13.89
CA ASP A 185 -5.63 -9.44 14.61
C ASP A 185 -6.94 -10.04 14.08
N GLY A 186 -7.54 -9.46 13.02
CA GLY A 186 -8.82 -9.86 12.44
C GLY A 186 -10.03 -9.79 13.39
N THR A 187 -9.82 -9.25 14.59
CA THR A 187 -10.74 -9.30 15.74
C THR A 187 -10.70 -8.02 16.57
N GLY A 188 -9.99 -6.97 16.13
CA GLY A 188 -9.90 -5.71 16.87
C GLY A 188 -11.31 -5.23 17.21
N SER A 189 -11.60 -4.99 18.48
CA SER A 189 -12.91 -4.51 18.95
C SER A 189 -13.21 -3.06 18.54
N ASP A 190 -12.26 -2.43 17.85
CA ASP A 190 -12.09 -1.00 17.65
C ASP A 190 -11.68 -0.66 16.20
N GLY A 191 -11.78 -1.62 15.26
CA GLY A 191 -11.33 -1.46 13.87
C GLY A 191 -11.92 -0.23 13.17
N GLY A 192 -13.11 0.23 13.56
CA GLY A 192 -13.77 1.43 13.01
C GLY A 192 -13.79 2.67 13.91
N LEU A 193 -13.16 2.65 15.10
CA LEU A 193 -13.32 3.71 16.12
C LEU A 193 -12.16 4.73 16.19
N GLY A 194 -11.10 4.55 15.40
CA GLY A 194 -9.82 5.23 15.62
C GLY A 194 -9.81 6.77 15.49
N ASN A 195 -10.77 7.37 14.77
CA ASN A 195 -10.82 8.81 14.48
C ASN A 195 -12.21 9.46 14.71
N LEU A 196 -13.06 8.87 15.55
CA LEU A 196 -14.42 9.36 15.77
C LEU A 196 -14.48 10.47 16.84
N HIS A 197 -15.29 11.48 16.59
CA HIS A 197 -15.63 12.60 17.48
C HIS A 197 -17.14 12.62 17.75
N LYS A 198 -17.55 12.67 19.01
CA LYS A 198 -18.98 12.66 19.37
C LYS A 198 -19.76 13.80 18.71
N CYS A 199 -20.95 13.48 18.21
CA CYS A 199 -21.80 14.46 17.55
C CYS A 199 -22.30 15.49 18.57
N PHE A 200 -22.01 16.76 18.35
CA PHE A 200 -22.63 17.85 19.11
C PHE A 200 -23.94 18.24 18.43
N GLY A 201 -25.04 18.14 19.19
CA GLY A 201 -26.41 18.16 18.68
C GLY A 201 -26.72 19.31 17.71
N LYS A 202 -27.12 18.95 16.50
CA LYS A 202 -27.96 19.83 15.69
C LYS A 202 -29.34 19.81 16.32
N HIS A 203 -29.72 20.90 16.99
CA HIS A 203 -31.10 21.11 17.40
C HIS A 203 -32.02 20.92 16.18
N VAL A 204 -32.97 20.00 16.36
CA VAL A 204 -34.17 19.84 15.55
C VAL A 204 -34.73 21.22 15.18
N ARG A 205 -34.92 21.47 13.88
CA ARG A 205 -35.85 22.49 13.38
C ARG A 205 -36.85 21.82 12.47
#